data_AF-A0A944MMH6-F1
#
_entry.id   AF-A0A944MMH6-F1
#
_cell.length_a   1.000
_cell.length_b   1.000
_cell.length_c   1.000
_cell.angle_alpha   90.00
_cell.angle_beta   90.00
_cell.angle_gamma   90.00
#
_symmetry.space_group_name_H-M   'P 1'
#
loop_
_entity.id
_entity.type
_entity.pdbx_description
1 polymer ?
#
loop_
_entity_poly.entity_id
_entity_poly.type
_entity_poly.pdbx_seq_one_letter_code
_entity_poly.pdbx_strand_id
1 'polypeptide(L)'
;MPELPEVQVVVNGIIEKFLNKEIAEIIEIRPKTVQYFTEVEEFGKILDIERRGKFILLFTDKKLKIVVHLRMTGKLISEETEDYLPPHARAYFVFKDKTRLIFDDARTFGKIQIYQQNAKIESIEKLGVEPLTDNFNEKYLKNILKNKKAPIKNLLLNQHLVAGLGNIYVAELLFRAKISPKKEGGKLTSKEIVKIVKETKSVLQEAIKHNGTTISDYRSIYNKTGEFQNFLKVYQKKICECGNEISRIKQAGRSTYYCPKCQK
;
A
#
# COMPACT_ATOMS: atom_id res chain seq x y z
N MET A 1 4.18 -5.54 5.85
CA MET A 1 3.31 -5.52 4.66
C MET A 1 3.01 -4.08 4.33
N PRO A 2 3.66 -3.52 3.30
CA PRO A 2 3.32 -2.21 2.78
C PRO A 2 1.82 -2.05 2.55
N GLU A 3 1.26 -0.98 3.09
CA GLU A 3 -0.09 -0.50 2.80
C GLU A 3 0.00 0.73 1.87
N LEU A 4 -1.10 1.46 1.65
CA LEU A 4 -1.10 2.60 0.73
C LEU A 4 0.01 3.62 0.99
N PRO A 5 0.25 4.10 2.23
CA PRO A 5 1.28 5.10 2.48
C PRO A 5 2.68 4.66 2.08
N GLU A 6 3.08 3.44 2.46
CA GLU A 6 4.39 2.89 2.09
C GLU A 6 4.54 2.78 0.57
N VAL A 7 3.51 2.29 -0.12
CA VAL A 7 3.55 2.16 -1.59
C VAL A 7 3.61 3.55 -2.26
N GLN A 8 2.90 4.54 -1.72
CA GLN A 8 2.96 5.91 -2.23
C GLN A 8 4.34 6.54 -2.04
N VAL A 9 4.99 6.31 -0.89
CA VAL A 9 6.35 6.80 -0.63
C VAL A 9 7.36 6.17 -1.61
N VAL A 10 7.22 4.87 -1.88
CA VAL A 10 8.03 4.20 -2.91
C VAL A 10 7.77 4.81 -4.29
N VAL A 11 6.50 5.01 -4.68
CA VAL A 11 6.13 5.66 -5.95
C VAL A 11 6.74 7.06 -6.08
N ASN A 12 6.66 7.89 -5.04
CA ASN A 12 7.22 9.24 -5.05
C ASN A 12 8.73 9.21 -5.31
N GLY A 13 9.46 8.28 -4.68
CA GLY A 13 10.89 8.12 -4.93
C GLY A 13 11.18 7.59 -6.34
N ILE A 14 10.38 6.67 -6.87
CA ILE A 14 10.56 6.20 -8.25
C ILE A 14 10.33 7.35 -9.24
N ILE A 15 9.32 8.20 -9.01
CA ILE A 15 9.08 9.40 -9.81
C ILE A 15 10.31 10.32 -9.78
N GLU A 16 10.81 10.63 -8.59
CA GLU A 16 11.96 11.52 -8.39
C GLU A 16 13.20 11.03 -9.16
N LYS A 17 13.46 9.71 -9.13
CA LYS A 17 14.74 9.15 -9.60
C LYS A 17 14.69 8.47 -10.96
N PHE A 18 13.54 7.98 -11.42
CA PHE A 18 13.44 7.11 -12.61
C PHE A 18 12.41 7.57 -13.65
N LEU A 19 11.59 8.58 -13.37
CA LEU A 19 10.74 9.17 -14.42
C LEU A 19 11.62 9.66 -15.57
N ASN A 20 11.18 9.46 -16.81
CA ASN A 20 11.92 9.76 -18.04
C ASN A 20 13.21 8.94 -18.28
N LYS A 21 13.56 7.97 -17.43
CA LYS A 21 14.65 7.05 -17.74
C LYS A 21 14.19 5.92 -18.66
N GLU A 22 15.13 5.41 -19.45
CA GLU A 22 14.90 4.29 -20.35
C GLU A 22 15.34 2.97 -19.69
N ILE A 23 14.40 2.04 -19.59
CA ILE A 23 14.68 0.68 -19.10
C ILE A 23 15.35 -0.08 -20.25
N ALA A 24 16.58 -0.51 -20.04
CA ALA A 24 17.30 -1.36 -20.98
C ALA A 24 16.78 -2.80 -20.90
N GLU A 25 16.68 -3.33 -19.68
CA GLU A 25 16.22 -4.70 -19.43
C GLU A 25 15.72 -4.88 -17.99
N ILE A 26 15.02 -5.99 -17.74
CA ILE A 26 14.68 -6.47 -16.41
C ILE A 26 15.31 -7.84 -16.22
N ILE A 27 16.30 -7.91 -15.35
CA ILE A 27 17.02 -9.15 -15.06
C ILE A 27 16.32 -9.88 -13.92
N GLU A 28 15.82 -11.09 -14.19
CA GLU A 28 15.29 -11.99 -13.16
C GLU A 28 16.41 -12.84 -12.58
N ILE A 29 16.70 -12.66 -11.28
CA ILE A 29 17.71 -13.44 -10.55
C ILE A 29 17.12 -14.77 -10.08
N ARG A 30 15.86 -14.75 -9.65
CA ARG A 30 15.16 -15.92 -9.11
C ARG A 30 13.80 -16.08 -9.78
N PRO A 31 13.51 -17.28 -10.33
CA PRO A 31 12.38 -17.50 -11.23
C PRO A 31 11.02 -17.24 -10.57
N LYS A 32 10.02 -16.96 -11.39
CA LYS A 32 8.61 -16.72 -11.00
C LYS A 32 8.37 -15.39 -10.26
N THR A 33 9.32 -14.47 -10.31
CA THR A 33 9.23 -13.10 -9.81
C THR A 33 8.70 -12.18 -10.89
N VAL A 34 9.27 -12.28 -12.09
CA VAL A 34 8.91 -11.50 -13.28
C VAL A 34 7.95 -12.35 -14.12
N GLN A 35 6.83 -11.76 -14.54
CA GLN A 35 5.80 -12.43 -15.31
C GLN A 35 5.46 -11.60 -16.54
N TYR A 36 5.64 -12.18 -17.72
CA TYR A 36 5.30 -11.56 -18.99
C TYR A 36 3.92 -12.02 -19.44
N PHE A 37 3.02 -11.07 -19.66
CA PHE A 37 1.68 -11.28 -20.22
C PHE A 37 1.53 -10.65 -21.61
N THR A 38 2.64 -10.15 -22.16
CA THR A 38 2.81 -9.62 -23.50
C THR A 38 4.23 -9.93 -23.93
N GLU A 39 4.48 -10.01 -25.23
CA GLU A 39 5.83 -10.01 -25.77
C GLU A 39 6.48 -8.63 -25.57
N VAL A 40 7.79 -8.63 -25.30
CA VAL A 40 8.58 -7.43 -25.04
C VAL A 40 9.86 -7.51 -25.87
N GLU A 41 9.92 -6.70 -26.92
CA GLU A 41 11.16 -6.48 -27.68
C GLU A 41 12.07 -5.47 -26.97
N GLU A 42 11.48 -4.37 -26.51
CA GLU A 42 12.14 -3.28 -25.78
C GLU A 42 11.21 -2.72 -24.70
N PHE A 43 11.76 -2.30 -23.56
CA PHE A 43 10.96 -1.69 -22.50
C PHE A 43 10.70 -0.20 -22.73
N GLY A 44 11.71 0.53 -23.19
CA GLY A 44 11.63 1.95 -23.51
C GLY A 44 11.61 2.88 -22.30
N LYS A 45 11.22 4.13 -22.55
CA LYS A 45 11.26 5.24 -21.60
C LYS A 45 10.04 5.22 -20.68
N ILE A 46 10.25 5.36 -19.37
CA ILE A 46 9.15 5.54 -18.41
C ILE A 46 8.54 6.94 -18.61
N LEU A 47 7.28 6.98 -19.06
CA LEU A 47 6.52 8.19 -19.28
C LEU A 47 5.69 8.60 -18.08
N ASP A 48 5.20 7.62 -17.31
CA ASP A 48 4.34 7.88 -16.17
C ASP A 48 4.47 6.79 -15.11
N ILE A 49 4.23 7.17 -13.86
CA ILE A 49 4.33 6.30 -12.70
C ILE A 49 3.15 6.60 -11.79
N GLU A 50 2.29 5.59 -11.61
CA GLU A 50 1.09 5.71 -10.81
C GLU A 50 1.08 4.71 -9.65
N ARG A 51 0.22 4.99 -8.66
CA ARG A 51 -0.18 4.03 -7.63
C ARG A 51 -1.67 3.75 -7.75
N ARG A 52 -2.03 2.47 -7.74
CA ARG A 52 -3.42 2.03 -7.57
C ARG A 52 -3.52 1.05 -6.41
N GLY A 53 -4.19 1.43 -5.34
CA GLY A 53 -4.26 0.69 -4.07
C GLY A 53 -2.86 0.44 -3.52
N LYS A 54 -2.40 -0.81 -3.59
CA LYS A 54 -1.06 -1.26 -3.16
C LYS A 54 -0.18 -1.71 -4.32
N PHE A 55 -0.57 -1.36 -5.54
CA PHE A 55 0.17 -1.63 -6.78
C PHE A 55 0.91 -0.36 -7.22
N ILE A 56 2.11 -0.56 -7.73
CA ILE A 56 2.93 0.44 -8.42
C ILE A 56 2.81 0.16 -9.92
N LEU A 57 2.52 1.17 -10.72
CA LEU A 57 2.34 1.05 -12.16
C LEU A 57 3.36 1.95 -12.85
N LEU A 58 4.17 1.39 -13.74
CA LEU A 58 5.08 2.13 -14.62
C LEU A 58 4.54 2.02 -16.04
N PHE A 59 4.43 3.14 -16.74
CA PHE A 59 3.98 3.20 -18.13
C PHE A 59 5.12 3.65 -19.03
N THR A 60 5.33 2.96 -20.16
CA THR A 60 6.43 3.26 -21.08
C THR A 60 5.97 3.73 -22.45
N ASP A 61 6.86 4.40 -23.18
CA ASP A 61 6.62 4.84 -24.57
C ASP A 61 6.46 3.69 -25.58
N LYS A 62 6.89 2.48 -25.20
CA LYS A 62 6.64 1.23 -25.94
C LYS A 62 5.29 0.60 -25.64
N LYS A 63 4.36 1.38 -25.07
CA LYS A 63 3.00 0.94 -24.70
C LYS A 63 3.01 -0.27 -23.77
N LEU A 64 3.96 -0.31 -22.84
CA LEU A 64 3.99 -1.31 -21.77
C LEU A 64 3.47 -0.72 -20.47
N LYS A 65 2.84 -1.59 -19.68
CA LYS A 65 2.45 -1.34 -18.29
C LYS A 65 3.12 -2.38 -17.41
N ILE A 66 4.05 -1.92 -16.59
CA ILE A 66 4.78 -2.74 -15.63
C ILE A 66 4.14 -2.55 -14.26
N VAL A 67 3.63 -3.64 -13.70
CA VAL A 67 2.91 -3.66 -12.42
C VAL A 67 3.74 -4.35 -11.37
N VAL A 68 4.05 -3.63 -10.29
CA VAL A 68 4.77 -4.18 -9.14
C VAL A 68 3.84 -4.22 -7.94
N HIS A 69 3.76 -5.37 -7.28
CA HIS A 69 3.07 -5.52 -6.00
C HIS A 69 4.02 -6.06 -4.94
N LEU A 70 4.39 -5.22 -3.97
CA LEU A 70 5.37 -5.53 -2.92
C LEU A 70 4.92 -6.64 -1.95
N ARG A 71 3.61 -6.85 -1.81
CA ARG A 71 3.01 -7.83 -0.89
C ARG A 71 3.51 -7.59 0.54
N MET A 72 4.17 -8.56 1.17
CA MET A 72 4.44 -8.52 2.60
C MET A 72 5.80 -7.91 2.95
N THR A 73 6.83 -8.30 2.22
CA THR A 73 8.26 -8.04 2.48
C THR A 73 9.00 -7.52 1.26
N GLY A 74 8.30 -7.34 0.13
CA GLY A 74 8.88 -6.80 -1.09
C GLY A 74 9.32 -5.35 -0.91
N LYS A 75 10.47 -5.02 -1.47
CA LYS A 75 11.10 -3.69 -1.44
C LYS A 75 11.62 -3.38 -2.83
N LEU A 76 11.55 -2.11 -3.20
CA LEU A 76 12.28 -1.58 -4.35
C LEU A 76 13.39 -0.71 -3.78
N ILE A 77 14.63 -0.99 -4.16
CA ILE A 77 15.82 -0.29 -3.68
C ILE A 77 16.53 0.29 -4.90
N SER A 78 16.72 1.59 -4.91
CA SER A 78 17.52 2.25 -5.92
C SER A 78 18.99 2.06 -5.61
N GLU A 79 19.74 1.71 -6.63
CA GLU A 79 21.18 1.54 -6.55
C GLU A 79 21.86 2.32 -7.68
N GLU A 80 23.00 2.97 -7.36
CA GLU A 80 23.74 3.79 -8.31
C GLU A 80 25.00 3.11 -8.84
N THR A 81 25.58 2.17 -8.07
CA THR A 81 26.76 1.41 -8.49
C THR A 81 26.46 -0.08 -8.59
N GLU A 82 27.23 -0.81 -9.41
CA GLU A 82 26.90 -2.21 -9.70
C GLU A 82 27.14 -3.18 -8.54
N ASP A 83 27.74 -2.71 -7.45
CA ASP A 83 28.34 -3.53 -6.39
C ASP A 83 27.36 -3.99 -5.31
N TYR A 84 26.17 -3.41 -5.23
CA TYR A 84 25.19 -3.76 -4.20
C TYR A 84 24.11 -4.70 -4.73
N LEU A 85 24.02 -5.87 -4.11
CA LEU A 85 22.92 -6.82 -4.32
C LEU A 85 22.42 -7.36 -2.96
N PRO A 86 21.17 -7.08 -2.56
CA PRO A 86 20.64 -7.55 -1.30
C PRO A 86 20.44 -9.08 -1.28
N PRO A 87 20.51 -9.74 -0.11
CA PRO A 87 20.46 -11.21 0.01
C PRO A 87 19.20 -11.87 -0.56
N HIS A 88 18.09 -11.13 -0.59
CA HIS A 88 16.81 -11.61 -1.10
C HIS A 88 16.43 -11.00 -2.44
N ALA A 89 17.39 -10.43 -3.18
CA ALA A 89 17.19 -9.92 -4.52
C ALA A 89 16.54 -10.99 -5.40
N ARG A 90 15.49 -10.57 -6.12
CA ARG A 90 14.69 -11.45 -6.98
C ARG A 90 14.76 -11.04 -8.44
N ALA A 91 14.76 -9.74 -8.69
CA ALA A 91 14.93 -9.15 -10.00
C ALA A 91 15.44 -7.72 -9.86
N TYR A 92 15.93 -7.11 -10.93
CA TYR A 92 16.21 -5.68 -10.96
C TYR A 92 15.99 -5.11 -12.36
N PHE A 93 15.59 -3.85 -12.40
CA PHE A 93 15.54 -3.05 -13.62
C PHE A 93 16.94 -2.49 -13.86
N VAL A 94 17.43 -2.62 -15.09
CA VAL A 94 18.63 -1.95 -15.57
C VAL A 94 18.20 -0.80 -16.46
N PHE A 95 18.65 0.41 -16.13
CA PHE A 95 18.40 1.59 -16.95
C PHE A 95 19.60 1.86 -17.86
N LYS A 96 19.39 2.55 -19.00
CA LYS A 96 20.46 2.87 -19.95
C LYS A 96 21.59 3.72 -19.35
N ASP A 97 21.30 4.48 -18.30
CA ASP A 97 22.30 5.25 -17.54
C ASP A 97 23.04 4.41 -16.48
N LYS A 98 22.88 3.09 -16.51
CA LYS A 98 23.45 2.08 -15.59
C LYS A 98 22.90 2.11 -14.17
N THR A 99 21.97 3.03 -13.84
CA THR A 99 21.29 2.95 -12.55
C THR A 99 20.41 1.71 -12.48
N ARG A 100 20.20 1.19 -11.26
CA ARG A 100 19.42 -0.02 -11.03
C ARG A 100 18.29 0.24 -10.05
N LEU A 101 17.18 -0.45 -10.26
CA LEU A 101 16.09 -0.55 -9.29
C LEU A 101 15.89 -2.02 -8.91
N ILE A 102 16.33 -2.39 -7.72
CA ILE A 102 16.39 -3.78 -7.26
C ILE A 102 15.11 -4.14 -6.53
N PHE A 103 14.50 -5.26 -6.91
CA PHE A 103 13.38 -5.87 -6.23
C PHE A 103 13.86 -6.97 -5.27
N ASP A 104 13.83 -6.68 -3.97
CA ASP A 104 14.19 -7.59 -2.87
C ASP A 104 12.92 -8.11 -2.21
N ASP A 105 12.77 -9.43 -2.08
CA ASP A 105 11.62 -10.01 -1.37
C ASP A 105 11.98 -11.33 -0.67
N ALA A 106 12.08 -11.27 0.66
CA ALA A 106 12.37 -12.41 1.51
C ALA A 106 11.33 -13.53 1.39
N ARG A 107 10.03 -13.18 1.26
CA ARG A 107 8.93 -14.15 1.28
C ARG A 107 8.44 -14.58 -0.10
N THR A 108 9.00 -14.06 -1.19
CA THR A 108 8.70 -14.44 -2.60
C THR A 108 7.28 -14.16 -3.09
N PHE A 109 6.50 -13.42 -2.32
CA PHE A 109 5.09 -13.19 -2.62
C PHE A 109 4.89 -12.08 -3.64
N GLY A 110 5.77 -11.08 -3.64
CA GLY A 110 5.69 -9.99 -4.58
C GLY A 110 6.01 -10.42 -6.00
N LYS A 111 5.54 -9.60 -6.95
CA LYS A 111 5.59 -9.87 -8.39
C LYS A 111 5.86 -8.58 -9.15
N ILE A 112 6.58 -8.73 -10.25
CA ILE A 112 6.70 -7.76 -11.35
C ILE A 112 5.97 -8.38 -12.53
N GLN A 113 4.93 -7.73 -13.02
CA GLN A 113 4.06 -8.25 -14.07
C GLN A 113 4.03 -7.25 -15.23
N ILE A 114 4.27 -7.71 -16.45
CA ILE A 114 4.43 -6.84 -17.62
C ILE A 114 3.29 -7.14 -18.59
N TYR A 115 2.58 -6.09 -18.96
CA TYR A 115 1.40 -6.13 -19.82
C TYR A 115 1.51 -5.10 -20.94
N GLN A 116 0.69 -5.26 -21.98
CA GLN A 116 0.35 -4.16 -22.87
C GLN A 116 -0.36 -3.05 -22.06
N GLN A 117 -0.12 -1.78 -22.38
CA GLN A 117 -0.56 -0.63 -21.59
C GLN A 117 -2.08 -0.58 -21.34
N ASN A 118 -2.87 -0.96 -22.33
CA ASN A 118 -4.34 -1.01 -22.32
C ASN A 118 -4.91 -2.31 -21.74
N ALA A 119 -4.08 -3.26 -21.29
CA ALA A 119 -4.55 -4.50 -20.71
C ALA A 119 -5.31 -4.27 -19.40
N LYS A 120 -6.48 -4.91 -19.29
CA LYS A 120 -7.26 -4.95 -18.05
C LYS A 120 -6.66 -5.98 -17.10
N ILE A 121 -6.38 -5.56 -15.87
CA ILE A 121 -5.77 -6.42 -14.85
C ILE A 121 -6.83 -6.65 -13.78
N GLU A 122 -7.41 -7.84 -13.75
CA GLU A 122 -8.57 -8.18 -12.90
C GLU A 122 -8.38 -7.77 -11.42
N SER A 123 -7.17 -7.99 -10.88
CA SER A 123 -6.84 -7.65 -9.49
C SER A 123 -6.83 -6.15 -9.19
N ILE A 124 -6.67 -5.32 -10.21
CA ILE A 124 -6.70 -3.86 -10.16
C ILE A 124 -8.10 -3.33 -10.49
N GLU A 125 -8.74 -3.87 -11.53
CA GLU A 125 -10.09 -3.48 -11.98
C GLU A 125 -11.13 -3.67 -10.87
N LYS A 126 -10.98 -4.73 -10.06
CA LYS A 126 -11.90 -5.02 -8.96
C LYS A 126 -11.65 -4.18 -7.70
N LEU A 127 -10.66 -3.29 -7.67
CA LEU A 127 -10.37 -2.48 -6.49
C LEU A 127 -11.45 -1.42 -6.25
N GLY A 128 -11.77 -1.20 -4.98
CA GLY A 128 -12.65 -0.13 -4.52
C GLY A 128 -12.01 1.25 -4.65
N VAL A 129 -12.70 2.27 -4.17
CA VAL A 129 -12.29 3.67 -4.35
C VAL A 129 -10.96 3.97 -3.64
N GLU A 130 -10.16 4.86 -4.24
CA GLU A 130 -8.93 5.40 -3.64
C GLU A 130 -9.27 6.33 -2.46
N PRO A 131 -8.78 6.04 -1.24
CA PRO A 131 -9.21 6.74 -0.02
C PRO A 131 -8.77 8.21 0.07
N LEU A 132 -7.76 8.61 -0.71
CA LEU A 132 -7.27 9.98 -0.76
C LEU A 132 -7.94 10.86 -1.82
N THR A 133 -8.82 10.29 -2.64
CA THR A 133 -9.56 11.04 -3.68
C THR A 133 -10.88 11.58 -3.15
N ASP A 134 -11.51 12.50 -3.89
CA ASP A 134 -12.84 13.03 -3.56
C ASP A 134 -13.97 12.00 -3.73
N ASN A 135 -13.70 10.94 -4.49
CA ASN A 135 -14.62 9.81 -4.62
C ASN A 135 -14.79 9.05 -3.29
N PHE A 136 -13.76 9.07 -2.42
CA PHE A 136 -13.90 8.54 -1.07
C PHE A 136 -14.51 9.59 -0.16
N ASN A 137 -15.85 9.61 -0.13
CA ASN A 137 -16.66 10.58 0.60
C ASN A 137 -17.77 9.90 1.42
N GLU A 138 -18.51 10.70 2.18
CA GLU A 138 -19.61 10.22 3.04
C GLU A 138 -20.66 9.45 2.23
N LYS A 139 -21.09 9.98 1.09
CA LYS A 139 -22.12 9.37 0.23
C LYS A 139 -21.67 7.99 -0.23
N TYR A 140 -20.44 7.87 -0.71
CA TYR A 140 -19.84 6.60 -1.10
C TYR A 140 -19.83 5.60 0.06
N LEU A 141 -19.24 5.99 1.18
CA LEU A 141 -19.06 5.09 2.32
C LEU A 141 -20.41 4.66 2.92
N LYS A 142 -21.38 5.57 3.01
CA LYS A 142 -22.75 5.24 3.44
C LYS A 142 -23.42 4.23 2.51
N ASN A 143 -23.24 4.37 1.20
CA ASN A 143 -23.83 3.46 0.22
C ASN A 143 -23.25 2.05 0.33
N ILE A 144 -21.91 1.90 0.37
CA ILE A 144 -21.27 0.59 0.39
C ILE A 144 -21.47 -0.16 1.72
N LEU A 145 -21.68 0.57 2.82
CA LEU A 145 -21.92 0.01 4.15
C LEU A 145 -23.39 -0.30 4.42
N LYS A 146 -24.32 0.21 3.60
CA LYS A 146 -25.76 -0.01 3.76
C LYS A 146 -26.06 -1.51 3.89
N ASN A 147 -26.81 -1.87 4.93
CA ASN A 147 -27.22 -3.24 5.25
C ASN A 147 -26.08 -4.24 5.50
N LYS A 148 -24.81 -3.80 5.62
CA LYS A 148 -23.69 -4.69 5.93
C LYS A 148 -23.66 -5.01 7.43
N LYS A 149 -23.84 -6.29 7.76
CA LYS A 149 -23.70 -6.81 9.13
C LYS A 149 -22.26 -7.07 9.56
N ALA A 150 -21.32 -7.07 8.62
CA ALA A 150 -19.91 -7.28 8.95
C ALA A 150 -19.34 -6.12 9.78
N PRO A 151 -18.38 -6.37 10.69
CA PRO A 151 -17.70 -5.31 11.43
C PRO A 151 -17.03 -4.30 10.51
N ILE A 152 -17.06 -3.02 10.87
CA ILE A 152 -16.51 -1.91 10.07
C ILE A 152 -15.05 -2.13 9.71
N LYS A 153 -14.24 -2.66 10.63
CA LYS A 153 -12.83 -2.98 10.35
C LYS A 153 -12.70 -3.95 9.16
N ASN A 154 -13.52 -5.00 9.11
CA ASN A 154 -13.45 -5.98 8.04
C ASN A 154 -13.85 -5.37 6.69
N LEU A 155 -14.84 -4.47 6.70
CA LEU A 155 -15.31 -3.78 5.50
C LEU A 155 -14.24 -2.81 4.97
N LEU A 156 -13.56 -2.06 5.84
CA LEU A 156 -12.46 -1.16 5.44
C LEU A 156 -11.21 -1.90 4.95
N LEU A 157 -10.99 -3.14 5.41
CA LEU A 157 -9.90 -4.00 4.92
C LEU A 157 -10.21 -4.65 3.56
N ASN A 158 -11.46 -4.64 3.13
CA ASN A 158 -11.86 -5.22 1.86
C ASN A 158 -11.41 -4.32 0.71
N GLN A 159 -10.42 -4.81 -0.06
CA GLN A 159 -9.84 -4.03 -1.17
C GLN A 159 -10.83 -3.74 -2.30
N HIS A 160 -11.94 -4.49 -2.40
CA HIS A 160 -13.05 -4.21 -3.34
C HIS A 160 -13.94 -3.05 -2.88
N LEU A 161 -13.91 -2.70 -1.59
CA LEU A 161 -14.66 -1.57 -1.03
C LEU A 161 -13.77 -0.34 -0.90
N VAL A 162 -12.57 -0.48 -0.33
CA VAL A 162 -11.63 0.64 -0.21
C VAL A 162 -10.24 0.13 -0.53
N ALA A 163 -9.62 0.69 -1.56
CA ALA A 163 -8.29 0.26 -1.97
C ALA A 163 -7.23 0.79 -0.99
N GLY A 164 -6.15 0.03 -0.80
CA GLY A 164 -4.96 0.54 -0.15
C GLY A 164 -4.96 0.49 1.39
N LEU A 165 -6.13 0.41 2.04
CA LEU A 165 -6.21 0.24 3.48
C LEU A 165 -5.73 -1.14 3.92
N GLY A 166 -4.99 -1.21 5.03
CA GLY A 166 -4.57 -2.46 5.66
C GLY A 166 -4.71 -2.40 7.18
N ASN A 167 -4.04 -3.35 7.84
CA ASN A 167 -4.31 -3.65 9.24
C ASN A 167 -3.85 -2.55 10.20
N ILE A 168 -2.76 -1.85 9.86
CA ILE A 168 -2.20 -0.76 10.66
C ILE A 168 -3.14 0.44 10.56
N TYR A 169 -3.35 0.94 9.34
CA TYR A 169 -4.06 2.21 9.17
C TYR A 169 -5.55 2.11 9.51
N VAL A 170 -6.19 0.95 9.31
CA VAL A 170 -7.58 0.75 9.76
C VAL A 170 -7.70 0.76 11.28
N ALA A 171 -6.72 0.25 12.03
CA ALA A 171 -6.75 0.34 13.49
C ALA A 171 -6.62 1.80 13.96
N GLU A 172 -5.66 2.53 13.38
CA GLU A 172 -5.39 3.93 13.71
C GLU A 172 -6.55 4.87 13.36
N LEU A 173 -7.12 4.76 12.14
CA LEU A 173 -8.23 5.63 11.74
C LEU A 173 -9.49 5.37 12.56
N LEU A 174 -9.79 4.12 12.93
CA LEU A 174 -10.96 3.80 13.76
C LEU A 174 -10.78 4.29 15.19
N PHE A 175 -9.54 4.24 15.71
CA PHE A 175 -9.22 4.82 16.99
C PHE A 175 -9.44 6.35 16.99
N ARG A 176 -8.88 7.06 16.00
CA ARG A 176 -9.05 8.51 15.88
C ARG A 176 -10.51 8.91 15.66
N ALA A 177 -11.27 8.10 14.91
CA ALA A 177 -12.71 8.30 14.71
C ALA A 177 -13.54 7.95 15.96
N LYS A 178 -12.95 7.34 17.00
CA LYS A 178 -13.58 6.86 18.23
C LYS A 178 -14.65 5.79 18.00
N ILE A 179 -14.44 4.92 17.01
CA ILE A 179 -15.40 3.90 16.59
C ILE A 179 -14.85 2.51 16.89
N SER A 180 -15.67 1.67 17.54
CA SER A 180 -15.30 0.29 17.83
C SER A 180 -15.08 -0.50 16.53
N PRO A 181 -13.97 -1.25 16.38
CA PRO A 181 -13.74 -2.08 15.20
C PRO A 181 -14.71 -3.26 15.11
N LYS A 182 -15.49 -3.53 16.17
CA LYS A 182 -16.54 -4.54 16.23
C LYS A 182 -17.89 -4.04 15.71
N LYS A 183 -18.08 -2.72 15.63
CA LYS A 183 -19.35 -2.13 15.23
C LYS A 183 -19.72 -2.56 13.81
N GLU A 184 -20.97 -2.99 13.61
CA GLU A 184 -21.46 -3.38 12.29
C GLU A 184 -21.47 -2.16 11.36
N GLY A 185 -20.93 -2.30 10.16
CA GLY A 185 -20.81 -1.17 9.22
C GLY A 185 -22.15 -0.52 8.87
N GLY A 186 -23.20 -1.33 8.71
CA GLY A 186 -24.55 -0.86 8.40
C GLY A 186 -25.25 -0.15 9.57
N LYS A 187 -24.69 -0.18 10.78
CA LYS A 187 -25.21 0.51 11.98
C LYS A 187 -24.48 1.82 12.28
N LEU A 188 -23.57 2.26 11.40
CA LEU A 188 -22.89 3.54 11.57
C LEU A 188 -23.81 4.71 11.26
N THR A 189 -23.79 5.71 12.12
CA THR A 189 -24.50 6.98 11.91
C THR A 189 -23.79 7.83 10.86
N SER A 190 -24.49 8.77 10.23
CA SER A 190 -23.88 9.71 9.27
C SER A 190 -22.68 10.45 9.89
N LYS A 191 -22.78 10.88 11.16
CA LYS A 191 -21.69 11.56 11.88
C LYS A 191 -20.44 10.67 12.03
N GLU A 192 -20.63 9.38 12.25
CA GLU A 192 -19.52 8.42 12.34
C GLU A 192 -18.89 8.16 10.98
N ILE A 193 -19.69 8.06 9.91
CA ILE A 193 -19.20 7.91 8.54
C ILE A 193 -18.33 9.12 8.15
N VAL A 194 -18.78 10.34 8.44
CA VAL A 194 -18.00 11.57 8.22
C VAL A 194 -16.66 11.52 8.94
N LYS A 195 -16.65 11.09 10.21
CA LYS A 195 -15.41 10.91 10.98
C LYS A 195 -14.48 9.88 10.35
N ILE A 196 -14.99 8.72 9.92
CA ILE A 196 -14.16 7.70 9.26
C ILE A 196 -13.52 8.26 8.01
N VAL A 197 -14.29 8.94 7.14
CA VAL A 197 -13.74 9.53 5.90
C VAL A 197 -12.63 10.54 6.22
N LYS A 198 -12.90 11.46 7.15
CA LYS A 198 -11.93 12.48 7.58
C LYS A 198 -10.65 11.85 8.14
N GLU A 199 -10.79 10.95 9.12
CA GLU A 199 -9.64 10.35 9.79
C GLU A 199 -8.87 9.40 8.88
N THR A 200 -9.54 8.76 7.91
CA THR A 200 -8.85 7.97 6.86
C THR A 200 -7.91 8.86 6.06
N LYS A 201 -8.40 9.99 5.52
CA LYS A 201 -7.57 10.91 4.74
C LYS A 201 -6.42 11.47 5.57
N SER A 202 -6.74 11.94 6.78
CA SER A 202 -5.78 12.50 7.74
C SER A 202 -4.64 11.52 8.07
N VAL A 203 -4.96 10.31 8.53
CA VAL A 203 -3.96 9.29 8.90
C VAL A 203 -3.08 8.91 7.72
N LEU A 204 -3.67 8.69 6.55
CA LEU A 204 -2.90 8.27 5.37
C LEU A 204 -1.96 9.38 4.88
N GLN A 205 -2.42 10.64 4.87
CA GLN A 205 -1.58 11.79 4.50
C GLN A 205 -0.44 12.01 5.49
N GLU A 206 -0.73 11.91 6.80
CA GLU A 206 0.29 11.99 7.85
C GLU A 206 1.32 10.87 7.71
N ALA A 207 0.86 9.64 7.44
CA ALA A 207 1.74 8.50 7.22
C ALA A 207 2.64 8.70 5.99
N ILE A 208 2.10 9.19 4.87
CA ILE A 208 2.90 9.51 3.67
C ILE A 208 3.96 10.56 4.00
N LYS A 209 3.58 11.64 4.72
CA LYS A 209 4.49 12.71 5.15
C LYS A 209 5.65 12.17 6.00
N HIS A 210 5.38 11.17 6.82
CA HIS A 210 6.38 10.50 7.67
C HIS A 210 6.96 9.23 7.04
N ASN A 211 7.01 9.14 5.71
CA ASN A 211 7.63 8.05 4.94
C ASN A 211 7.04 6.65 5.22
N GLY A 212 5.82 6.56 5.75
CA GLY A 212 5.15 5.33 6.11
C GLY A 212 5.62 4.73 7.43
N THR A 213 5.24 3.49 7.70
CA THR A 213 5.52 2.77 8.95
C THR A 213 6.54 1.65 8.73
N THR A 214 7.63 1.65 9.51
CA THR A 214 8.54 0.50 9.61
C THR A 214 8.25 -0.30 10.88
N ILE A 215 7.41 -1.35 10.78
CA ILE A 215 7.18 -2.32 11.88
C ILE A 215 8.16 -3.49 11.86
N SER A 216 8.52 -3.95 10.66
CA SER A 216 9.40 -5.10 10.46
C SER A 216 10.54 -4.68 9.55
N ASP A 217 10.32 -4.71 8.24
CA ASP A 217 11.40 -4.65 7.26
C ASP A 217 11.13 -3.68 6.12
N TYR A 218 10.05 -2.89 6.19
CA TYR A 218 9.76 -1.85 5.20
C TYR A 218 10.94 -0.86 5.07
N ARG A 219 11.23 -0.52 3.80
CA ARG A 219 12.24 0.45 3.37
C ARG A 219 11.70 1.23 2.16
N SER A 220 12.08 2.51 2.08
CA SER A 220 11.89 3.33 0.87
C SER A 220 12.90 2.93 -0.22
N ILE A 221 12.80 3.56 -1.39
CA ILE A 221 13.77 3.32 -2.48
C ILE A 221 15.20 3.69 -2.12
N TYR A 222 15.39 4.60 -1.16
CA TYR A 222 16.70 5.02 -0.68
C TYR A 222 17.19 4.14 0.49
N ASN A 223 16.57 2.97 0.68
CA ASN A 223 16.82 2.05 1.77
C ASN A 223 16.65 2.67 3.18
N LYS A 224 15.82 3.71 3.30
CA LYS A 224 15.52 4.38 4.58
C LYS A 224 14.25 3.81 5.21
N THR A 225 14.15 3.86 6.54
CA THR A 225 12.94 3.49 7.28
C THR A 225 11.88 4.59 7.21
N GLY A 226 10.61 4.20 7.35
CA GLY A 226 9.55 5.15 7.69
C GLY A 226 9.64 5.59 9.14
N GLU A 227 8.87 6.61 9.51
CA GLU A 227 8.85 7.19 10.86
C GLU A 227 7.46 7.13 11.51
N PHE A 228 6.41 6.78 10.75
CA PHE A 228 5.03 6.83 11.24
C PHE A 228 4.75 5.85 12.41
N GLN A 229 5.58 4.83 12.60
CA GLN A 229 5.49 3.93 13.77
C GLN A 229 5.57 4.68 15.12
N ASN A 230 6.24 5.84 15.13
CA ASN A 230 6.38 6.69 16.30
C ASN A 230 5.07 7.43 16.65
N PHE A 231 4.16 7.53 15.68
CA PHE A 231 2.89 8.26 15.78
C PHE A 231 1.67 7.34 15.98
N LEU A 232 1.88 6.02 15.92
CA LEU A 232 0.83 5.02 16.17
C LEU A 232 0.25 5.17 17.58
N LYS A 233 -1.08 5.14 17.69
CA LYS A 233 -1.81 5.31 18.94
C LYS A 233 -2.30 3.99 19.51
N VAL A 234 -2.62 3.00 18.68
CA VAL A 234 -3.18 1.72 19.14
C VAL A 234 -2.48 0.49 18.58
N TYR A 235 -1.99 0.54 17.34
CA TYR A 235 -1.42 -0.63 16.70
C TYR A 235 -0.15 -1.10 17.43
N GLN A 236 -0.18 -2.33 17.95
CA GLN A 236 0.88 -2.91 18.78
C GLN A 236 1.27 -2.08 20.03
N LYS A 237 0.39 -1.18 20.49
CA LYS A 237 0.56 -0.48 21.77
C LYS A 237 -0.11 -1.27 22.89
N LYS A 238 0.37 -1.09 24.13
CA LYS A 238 -0.18 -1.74 25.34
C LYS A 238 -1.17 -0.84 26.07
N ILE A 239 -0.89 0.46 26.17
CA ILE A 239 -1.68 1.44 26.91
C ILE A 239 -2.12 2.56 25.96
N CYS A 240 -3.38 2.95 26.06
CA CYS A 240 -3.94 4.10 25.36
C CYS A 240 -3.55 5.41 26.06
N GLU A 241 -3.54 6.52 25.33
CA GLU A 241 -3.36 7.87 25.91
C GLU A 241 -4.38 8.22 27.01
N CYS A 242 -5.54 7.55 27.05
CA CYS A 242 -6.53 7.73 28.13
C CYS A 242 -6.25 6.90 29.40
N GLY A 243 -5.10 6.21 29.46
CA GLY A 243 -4.67 5.33 30.54
C GLY A 243 -5.22 3.89 30.48
N ASN A 244 -6.19 3.59 29.61
CA ASN A 244 -6.77 2.26 29.51
C ASN A 244 -5.89 1.30 28.69
N GLU A 245 -5.88 0.01 29.04
CA GLU A 245 -5.23 -1.02 28.24
C GLU A 245 -5.80 -1.11 26.82
N ILE A 246 -4.93 -1.35 25.84
CA ILE A 246 -5.31 -1.65 24.46
C ILE A 246 -5.70 -3.11 24.37
N SER A 247 -6.94 -3.36 23.95
CA SER A 247 -7.44 -4.71 23.70
C SER A 247 -6.94 -5.22 22.36
N ARG A 248 -6.50 -6.48 22.34
CA ARG A 248 -6.16 -7.23 21.12
C ARG A 248 -7.17 -8.34 20.89
N ILE A 249 -7.85 -8.32 19.74
CA ILE A 249 -8.78 -9.38 19.32
C ILE A 249 -8.40 -9.92 17.94
N LYS A 250 -8.92 -11.10 17.58
CA LYS A 250 -8.81 -11.64 16.21
C LYS A 250 -10.08 -11.34 15.43
N GLN A 251 -9.97 -10.69 14.27
CA GLN A 251 -11.08 -10.46 13.34
C GLN A 251 -10.63 -10.82 11.92
N ALA A 252 -11.39 -11.70 11.25
CA ALA A 252 -11.10 -12.17 9.89
C ALA A 252 -9.63 -12.63 9.70
N GLY A 253 -9.12 -13.42 10.65
CA GLY A 253 -7.75 -13.95 10.60
C GLY A 253 -6.64 -12.95 10.96
N ARG A 254 -6.96 -11.69 11.27
CA ARG A 254 -5.99 -10.63 11.58
C ARG A 254 -6.11 -10.14 13.01
N SER A 255 -5.01 -9.67 13.58
CA SER A 255 -5.03 -8.99 14.89
C SER A 255 -5.63 -7.60 14.77
N THR A 256 -6.52 -7.24 15.69
CA THR A 256 -7.10 -5.91 15.85
C THR A 256 -6.71 -5.35 17.19
N TYR A 257 -6.20 -4.12 17.17
CA TYR A 257 -5.86 -3.34 18.35
C TYR A 257 -6.85 -2.19 18.47
N TYR A 258 -7.42 -1.98 19.65
CA TYR A 258 -8.37 -0.90 19.92
C TYR A 258 -8.45 -0.59 21.42
N CYS A 259 -8.84 0.63 21.77
CA CYS A 259 -9.10 1.02 23.15
C CYS A 259 -10.60 0.87 23.47
N PRO A 260 -11.01 -0.03 24.39
CA PRO A 260 -12.43 -0.24 24.71
C PRO A 260 -13.08 0.96 25.41
N LYS A 261 -12.29 1.85 26.02
CA LYS A 261 -12.77 3.08 26.65
C LYS A 261 -13.01 4.21 25.64
N CYS A 262 -12.09 4.40 24.69
CA CYS A 262 -12.17 5.47 23.70
C CYS A 262 -13.06 5.15 22.50
N GLN A 263 -13.26 3.88 22.17
CA GLN A 263 -13.96 3.44 20.97
C GLN A 263 -15.26 2.72 21.32
N LYS A 264 -16.38 3.25 20.85
CA LYS A 264 -17.73 2.71 21.10
C LYS A 264 -18.38 2.18 19.82
#